data_AF-A0A2A9FSR7-F1
#
_entry.id   AF-A0A2A9FSR7-F1
#
_cell.length_a   1.000
_cell.length_b   1.000
_cell.length_c   1.000
_cell.angle_alpha   90.00
_cell.angle_beta   90.00
_cell.angle_gamma   90.00
#
_symmetry.space_group_name_H-M   'P 1'
#
loop_
_entity.id
_entity.type
_entity.pdbx_description
1 polymer ?
#
loop_
_entity_poly.entity_id
_entity_poly.type
_entity_poly.pdbx_seq_one_letter_code
_entity_poly.pdbx_strand_id
1 'polypeptide(L)'
;MHALDSSKRMTKQRLAHYLDVAPPRISEGLRGAWRLNEDLKQKLIDNFGQPRGIPGRYVQAEVSGSISEFLAEEAELSRKRHLQTVLSTLFDRDFLQRLAESVTPWPEGTYSPPVLAPRQTTEMLSKLERFLLSPKFAEWFHALRQGHERLNNEKGSSYDLESFFWASTYYDIELIEEISIPVGSPDLPSTNGLREHAKAEGLAFEKINALDLASVGAALLALREEKHYRSAGLNKPVSLTQSSKHRRCVEVEEFVLTGNLIWTEESQFKSAKRGLPFAENAIFRVSGNQFQKTISPTFERDRRLEFPSLKGQANWDVDCWNTYRVELFLRRDCNYSLVIELGNDQLSSVPNGYHFPLRKVVIPSITGHCSASTILSGRTG
;
A
#
# COMPACT_ATOMS: atom_id res chain seq x y z
N MET A 1 28.79 -2.33 18.12
CA MET A 1 27.50 -2.95 18.48
C MET A 1 26.64 -3.17 17.25
N HIS A 2 26.39 -2.15 16.43
CA HIS A 2 25.57 -2.24 15.21
C HIS A 2 25.71 -3.51 14.35
N ALA A 3 26.93 -3.92 13.97
CA ALA A 3 27.13 -5.12 13.17
C ALA A 3 26.81 -6.45 13.90
N LEU A 4 26.87 -6.48 15.23
CA LEU A 4 26.41 -7.62 16.03
C LEU A 4 24.89 -7.62 16.18
N ASP A 5 24.27 -6.44 16.18
CA ASP A 5 22.82 -6.25 16.35
C ASP A 5 22.04 -6.39 15.01
N SER A 6 22.72 -6.18 13.88
CA SER A 6 22.12 -6.23 12.54
C SER A 6 21.71 -7.64 12.10
N SER A 7 22.18 -8.69 12.77
CA SER A 7 21.81 -10.06 12.47
C SER A 7 21.93 -10.97 13.69
N LYS A 8 20.85 -11.74 13.99
CA LYS A 8 20.86 -12.79 15.03
C LYS A 8 21.95 -13.85 14.82
N ARG A 9 22.54 -13.94 13.63
CA ARG A 9 23.60 -14.89 13.27
C ARG A 9 25.02 -14.32 13.39
N MET A 10 25.17 -13.02 13.66
CA MET A 10 26.47 -12.37 13.74
C MET A 10 27.01 -12.40 15.18
N THR A 11 27.97 -13.29 15.43
CA THR A 11 28.65 -13.40 16.74
C THR A 11 29.94 -12.58 16.76
N LYS A 12 30.48 -12.28 17.95
CA LYS A 12 31.79 -11.59 18.08
C LYS A 12 32.90 -12.29 17.28
N GLN A 13 32.89 -13.61 17.27
CA GLN A 13 33.88 -14.43 16.58
C GLN A 13 33.73 -14.36 15.06
N ARG A 14 32.49 -14.36 14.55
CA ARG A 14 32.21 -14.15 13.12
C ARG A 14 32.55 -12.73 12.67
N LEU A 15 32.26 -11.73 13.50
CA LEU A 15 32.64 -10.35 13.21
C LEU A 15 34.15 -10.18 13.19
N ALA A 16 34.88 -10.84 14.09
CA ALA A 16 36.34 -10.84 14.10
C ALA A 16 36.92 -11.44 12.82
N HIS A 17 36.40 -12.60 12.41
CA HIS A 17 36.77 -13.24 11.14
C HIS A 17 36.44 -12.36 9.93
N TYR A 18 35.28 -11.71 9.93
CA TYR A 18 34.85 -10.81 8.85
C TYR A 18 35.80 -9.60 8.69
N LEU A 19 36.27 -9.06 9.81
CA LEU A 19 37.19 -7.92 9.85
C LEU A 19 38.66 -8.32 9.76
N ASP A 20 38.96 -9.62 9.67
CA ASP A 20 40.32 -10.17 9.69
C ASP A 20 41.13 -9.68 10.91
N VAL A 21 40.50 -9.75 12.09
CA VAL A 21 41.13 -9.40 13.37
C VAL A 21 40.97 -10.54 14.38
N ALA A 22 41.86 -10.59 15.36
CA ALA A 22 41.76 -11.57 16.42
C ALA A 22 40.46 -11.39 17.25
N PRO A 23 39.72 -12.47 17.62
CA PRO A 23 38.49 -12.37 18.39
C PRO A 23 38.54 -11.52 19.68
N PRO A 24 39.63 -11.51 20.45
CA PRO A 24 39.76 -10.63 21.62
C PRO A 24 39.65 -9.13 21.28
N ARG A 25 40.11 -8.71 20.08
CA ARG A 25 40.04 -7.31 19.64
C ARG A 25 38.60 -6.81 19.57
N ILE A 26 37.65 -7.64 19.17
CA ILE A 26 36.23 -7.26 19.17
C ILE A 26 35.76 -6.96 20.61
N SER A 27 36.15 -7.77 21.58
CA SER A 27 35.81 -7.56 23.00
C SER A 27 36.53 -6.36 23.61
N GLU A 28 37.76 -6.05 23.20
CA GLU A 28 38.46 -4.82 23.56
C GLU A 28 37.81 -3.59 22.94
N GLY A 29 37.40 -3.68 21.68
CA GLY A 29 36.71 -2.61 20.97
C GLY A 29 35.37 -2.26 21.58
N LEU A 30 34.60 -3.27 22.00
CA LEU A 30 33.35 -3.06 22.73
C LEU A 30 33.54 -2.38 24.10
N ARG A 31 34.72 -2.52 24.70
CA ARG A 31 35.10 -1.86 25.96
C ARG A 31 35.78 -0.50 25.75
N GLY A 32 35.97 -0.06 24.50
CA GLY A 32 36.64 1.18 24.15
C GLY A 32 38.18 1.15 24.29
N ALA A 33 38.77 0.01 24.66
CA ALA A 33 40.21 -0.16 24.81
C ALA A 33 40.96 -0.35 23.48
N TRP A 34 40.21 -0.65 22.42
CA TRP A 34 40.72 -0.79 21.06
C TRP A 34 39.82 -0.03 20.09
N ARG A 35 40.40 0.56 19.04
CA ARG A 35 39.66 1.27 18.00
C ARG A 35 39.93 0.63 16.66
N LEU A 36 38.87 0.53 15.86
CA LEU A 36 38.97 0.14 14.46
C LEU A 36 39.71 1.25 13.70
N ASN A 37 40.59 0.86 12.78
CA ASN A 37 41.11 1.78 11.78
C ASN A 37 40.00 2.18 10.79
N GLU A 38 40.25 3.21 9.99
CA GLU A 38 39.23 3.76 9.07
C GLU A 38 38.78 2.74 8.01
N ASP A 39 39.70 1.91 7.49
CA ASP A 39 39.36 0.88 6.49
C ASP A 39 38.36 -0.15 7.04
N LEU A 40 38.58 -0.63 8.27
CA LEU A 40 37.66 -1.59 8.91
C LEU A 40 36.34 -0.93 9.30
N LYS A 41 36.35 0.36 9.68
CA LYS A 41 35.10 1.12 9.89
C LYS A 41 34.31 1.21 8.60
N GLN A 42 34.93 1.62 7.49
CA GLN A 42 34.26 1.74 6.20
C GLN A 42 33.70 0.39 5.75
N LYS A 43 34.48 -0.69 5.91
CA LYS A 43 34.02 -2.06 5.64
C LYS A 43 32.78 -2.46 6.44
N LEU A 44 32.68 -2.02 7.71
CA LEU A 44 31.47 -2.23 8.50
C LEU A 44 30.30 -1.37 8.02
N ILE A 45 30.55 -0.12 7.64
CA ILE A 45 29.52 0.79 7.15
C ILE A 45 28.93 0.28 5.83
N ASP A 46 29.78 -0.15 4.89
CA ASP A 46 29.36 -0.62 3.58
C ASP A 46 28.49 -1.88 3.66
N ASN A 47 28.72 -2.73 4.68
CA ASN A 47 28.07 -4.03 4.80
C ASN A 47 26.97 -4.09 5.86
N PHE A 48 27.02 -3.22 6.87
CA PHE A 48 26.09 -3.20 7.99
C PHE A 48 25.49 -1.83 8.28
N GLY A 49 25.83 -0.78 7.53
CA GLY A 49 25.36 0.58 7.76
C GLY A 49 26.16 1.34 8.82
N GLN A 50 25.92 2.66 8.92
CA GLN A 50 26.60 3.50 9.89
C GLN A 50 26.28 3.09 11.34
N PRO A 51 27.27 3.10 12.25
CA PRO A 51 27.01 2.84 13.65
C PRO A 51 26.09 3.93 14.22
N ARG A 52 24.92 3.49 14.65
CA ARG A 52 23.94 4.23 15.44
C ARG A 52 24.63 4.99 16.59
N GLY A 53 24.84 6.29 16.39
CA GLY A 53 25.74 7.12 17.20
C GLY A 53 25.14 7.67 18.50
N ILE A 54 23.82 7.53 18.71
CA ILE A 54 23.11 8.09 19.87
C ILE A 54 22.36 6.94 20.58
N PRO A 55 22.55 6.73 21.89
CA PRO A 55 21.77 5.75 22.63
C PRO A 55 20.28 6.13 22.61
N GLY A 56 19.42 5.20 22.17
CA GLY A 56 17.98 5.40 22.06
C GLY A 56 17.26 4.26 21.34
N ARG A 57 15.94 4.36 21.23
CA ARG A 57 15.11 3.42 20.45
C ARG A 57 15.00 3.92 19.01
N TYR A 58 15.56 3.15 18.09
CA TYR A 58 15.49 3.44 16.67
C TYR A 58 14.16 2.95 16.09
N VAL A 59 13.48 3.81 15.35
CA VAL A 59 12.22 3.50 14.70
C VAL A 59 12.27 4.00 13.26
N GLN A 60 11.67 3.26 12.33
CA GLN A 60 11.35 3.76 11.00
C GLN A 60 9.93 4.31 11.05
N ALA A 61 9.77 5.59 10.74
CA ALA A 61 8.50 6.28 10.87
C ALA A 61 8.36 7.43 9.87
N GLU A 62 7.12 7.81 9.59
CA GLU A 62 6.81 9.11 9.02
C GLU A 62 7.07 10.18 10.10
N VAL A 63 7.65 11.32 9.74
CA VAL A 63 7.93 12.42 10.67
C VAL A 63 6.94 13.54 10.42
N SER A 64 6.33 14.07 11.48
CA SER A 64 5.51 15.28 11.41
C SER A 64 5.98 16.31 12.43
N GLY A 65 5.90 17.59 12.08
CA GLY A 65 6.33 18.68 12.95
C GLY A 65 5.44 18.85 14.18
N SER A 66 4.15 18.51 14.09
CA SER A 66 3.21 18.62 15.21
C SER A 66 2.00 17.68 15.07
N ILE A 67 1.24 17.52 16.16
CA ILE A 67 -0.03 16.76 16.12
C ILE A 67 -1.02 17.43 15.15
N SER A 68 -1.11 18.76 15.17
CA SER A 68 -2.03 19.51 14.32
C SER A 68 -1.70 19.37 12.84
N GLU A 69 -0.42 19.41 12.49
CA GLU A 69 0.08 19.19 11.13
C GLU A 69 -0.25 17.77 10.66
N PHE A 70 0.09 16.76 11.46
CA PHE A 70 -0.26 15.37 11.18
C PHE A 70 -1.76 15.20 10.89
N LEU A 71 -2.63 15.77 11.73
CA LEU A 71 -4.08 15.66 11.56
C LEU A 71 -4.58 16.43 10.33
N ALA A 72 -3.99 17.58 9.99
CA ALA A 72 -4.38 18.40 8.85
C ALA A 72 -3.96 17.77 7.51
N GLU A 73 -2.81 17.12 7.46
CA GLU A 73 -2.24 16.55 6.23
C GLU A 73 -2.68 15.10 5.97
N GLU A 74 -3.29 14.43 6.95
CA GLU A 74 -3.57 13.00 6.90
C GLU A 74 -4.35 12.58 5.64
N ALA A 75 -5.36 13.37 5.27
CA ALA A 75 -6.19 13.11 4.10
C ALA A 75 -5.34 13.03 2.81
N GLU A 76 -4.45 14.01 2.61
CA GLU A 76 -3.58 14.07 1.44
C GLU A 76 -2.45 13.04 1.49
N LEU A 77 -1.87 12.78 2.67
CA LEU A 77 -0.87 11.73 2.87
C LEU A 77 -1.44 10.35 2.54
N SER A 78 -2.68 10.08 2.96
CA SER A 78 -3.35 8.83 2.63
C SER A 78 -3.63 8.68 1.13
N ARG A 79 -4.07 9.76 0.44
CA ARG A 79 -4.19 9.76 -1.03
C ARG A 79 -2.85 9.42 -1.70
N LYS A 80 -1.75 10.02 -1.24
CA LYS A 80 -0.39 9.77 -1.75
C LYS A 80 0.06 8.34 -1.50
N ARG A 81 -0.22 7.75 -0.33
CA ARG A 81 0.08 6.34 -0.06
C ARG A 81 -0.69 5.41 -0.99
N HIS A 82 -2.00 5.62 -1.14
CA HIS A 82 -2.80 4.80 -2.04
C HIS A 82 -2.29 4.91 -3.50
N LEU A 83 -1.97 6.13 -3.97
CA LEU A 83 -1.35 6.36 -5.27
C LEU A 83 -0.03 5.58 -5.43
N GLN A 84 0.84 5.64 -4.43
CA GLN A 84 2.11 4.92 -4.45
C GLN A 84 1.91 3.40 -4.51
N THR A 85 0.94 2.87 -3.78
CA THR A 85 0.59 1.45 -3.79
C THR A 85 0.12 0.98 -5.17
N VAL A 86 -0.77 1.76 -5.81
CA VAL A 86 -1.25 1.51 -7.16
C VAL A 86 -0.11 1.57 -8.18
N LEU A 87 0.72 2.61 -8.14
CA LEU A 87 1.87 2.75 -9.05
C LEU A 87 2.90 1.64 -8.87
N SER A 88 3.19 1.25 -7.64
CA SER A 88 4.14 0.17 -7.34
C SER A 88 3.65 -1.15 -7.95
N THR A 89 2.34 -1.37 -7.95
CA THR A 89 1.73 -2.53 -8.62
C THR A 89 1.80 -2.40 -10.14
N LEU A 90 1.41 -1.25 -10.71
CA LEU A 90 1.40 -1.04 -12.16
C LEU A 90 2.80 -1.04 -12.79
N PHE A 91 3.86 -0.87 -11.99
CA PHE A 91 5.25 -0.99 -12.42
C PHE A 91 5.92 -2.31 -12.02
N ASP A 92 5.20 -3.17 -11.31
CA ASP A 92 5.68 -4.50 -10.96
C ASP A 92 5.66 -5.42 -12.18
N ARG A 93 6.79 -6.06 -12.46
CA ARG A 93 6.95 -6.89 -13.67
C ARG A 93 6.09 -8.15 -13.61
N ASP A 94 6.00 -8.77 -12.44
CA ASP A 94 5.25 -10.02 -12.26
C ASP A 94 3.74 -9.74 -12.34
N PHE A 95 3.29 -8.61 -11.82
CA PHE A 95 1.93 -8.12 -12.00
C PHE A 95 1.61 -7.88 -13.48
N LEU A 96 2.44 -7.11 -14.20
CA LEU A 96 2.21 -6.81 -15.62
C LEU A 96 2.26 -8.07 -16.50
N GLN A 97 3.11 -9.03 -16.17
CA GLN A 97 3.13 -10.33 -16.83
C GLN A 97 1.81 -11.09 -16.62
N ARG A 98 1.35 -11.23 -15.37
CA ARG A 98 0.06 -11.88 -15.07
C ARG A 98 -1.12 -11.17 -15.73
N LEU A 99 -1.11 -9.84 -15.78
CA LEU A 99 -2.12 -9.06 -16.48
C LEU A 99 -2.13 -9.37 -17.98
N ALA A 100 -0.96 -9.46 -18.62
CA ALA A 100 -0.86 -9.80 -20.04
C ALA A 100 -1.36 -11.24 -20.31
N GLU A 101 -0.96 -12.19 -19.46
CA GLU A 101 -1.36 -13.59 -19.55
C GLU A 101 -2.88 -13.78 -19.36
N SER A 102 -3.52 -12.97 -18.50
CA SER A 102 -4.96 -13.06 -18.22
C SER A 102 -5.85 -12.52 -19.34
N VAL A 103 -5.31 -11.65 -20.21
CA VAL A 103 -6.02 -11.09 -21.38
C VAL A 103 -5.60 -11.73 -22.70
N THR A 104 -4.74 -12.76 -22.66
CA THR A 104 -4.30 -13.48 -23.86
C THR A 104 -5.26 -14.63 -24.20
N PRO A 105 -5.60 -14.85 -25.48
CA PRO A 105 -6.37 -16.03 -25.90
C PRO A 105 -5.70 -17.34 -25.48
N TRP A 106 -6.46 -18.24 -24.89
CA TRP A 106 -5.96 -19.55 -24.47
C TRP A 106 -5.95 -20.52 -25.65
N PRO A 107 -4.87 -21.30 -25.85
CA PRO A 107 -4.90 -22.40 -26.80
C PRO A 107 -6.00 -23.40 -26.40
N GLU A 108 -6.74 -23.90 -27.39
CA GLU A 108 -7.78 -24.90 -27.16
C GLU A 108 -7.24 -26.10 -26.37
N GLY A 109 -8.01 -26.56 -25.38
CA GLY A 109 -7.65 -27.73 -24.55
C GLY A 109 -6.63 -27.47 -23.44
N THR A 110 -6.27 -26.21 -23.15
CA THR A 110 -5.33 -25.89 -22.07
C THR A 110 -6.02 -25.40 -20.79
N TYR A 111 -5.45 -25.79 -19.64
CA TYR A 111 -5.92 -25.40 -18.30
C TYR A 111 -5.04 -24.35 -17.62
N SER A 112 -3.93 -23.95 -18.25
CA SER A 112 -2.96 -22.97 -17.75
C SER A 112 -2.81 -21.78 -18.68
N PRO A 113 -2.54 -20.56 -18.15
CA PRO A 113 -2.28 -19.40 -18.98
C PRO A 113 -1.06 -19.62 -19.89
N PRO A 114 -1.06 -19.05 -21.10
CA PRO A 114 0.12 -19.10 -21.96
C PRO A 114 1.26 -18.33 -21.27
N VAL A 115 2.43 -18.96 -21.14
CA VAL A 115 3.63 -18.26 -20.65
C VAL A 115 4.11 -17.36 -21.77
N LEU A 116 4.10 -16.04 -21.54
CA LEU A 116 4.48 -15.06 -22.55
C LEU A 116 5.97 -14.73 -22.46
N ALA A 117 6.65 -14.69 -23.61
CA ALA A 117 7.96 -14.07 -23.69
C ALA A 117 7.84 -12.55 -23.48
N PRO A 118 8.90 -11.86 -23.00
CA PRO A 118 8.82 -10.42 -22.69
C PRO A 118 8.29 -9.53 -23.83
N ARG A 119 8.62 -9.85 -25.09
CA ARG A 119 8.10 -9.13 -26.26
C ARG A 119 6.59 -9.31 -26.43
N GLN A 120 6.09 -10.54 -26.23
CA GLN A 120 4.66 -10.84 -26.30
C GLN A 120 3.92 -10.18 -25.14
N THR A 121 4.49 -10.17 -23.94
CA THR A 121 3.97 -9.41 -22.79
C THR A 121 3.79 -7.93 -23.14
N THR A 122 4.82 -7.28 -23.70
CA THR A 122 4.73 -5.87 -24.10
C THR A 122 3.68 -5.65 -25.20
N GLU A 123 3.59 -6.53 -26.19
CA GLU A 123 2.58 -6.45 -27.25
C GLU A 123 1.16 -6.55 -26.69
N MET A 124 0.92 -7.53 -25.81
CA MET A 124 -0.39 -7.73 -25.17
C MET A 124 -0.77 -6.56 -24.27
N LEU A 125 0.17 -6.03 -23.48
CA LEU A 125 -0.05 -4.83 -22.69
C LEU A 125 -0.33 -3.60 -23.56
N SER A 126 0.30 -3.49 -24.73
CA SER A 126 0.02 -2.42 -25.68
C SER A 126 -1.39 -2.51 -26.26
N LYS A 127 -1.86 -3.71 -26.60
CA LYS A 127 -3.25 -3.95 -27.06
C LYS A 127 -4.24 -3.63 -25.95
N LEU A 128 -3.98 -4.11 -24.74
CA LEU A 128 -4.80 -3.82 -23.56
C LEU A 128 -4.86 -2.32 -23.25
N GLU A 129 -3.71 -1.64 -23.25
CA GLU A 129 -3.65 -0.19 -23.02
C GLU A 129 -4.47 0.58 -24.06
N ARG A 130 -4.36 0.21 -25.35
CA ARG A 130 -5.19 0.82 -26.41
C ARG A 130 -6.68 0.57 -26.17
N PHE A 131 -7.04 -0.65 -25.82
CA PHE A 131 -8.42 -1.03 -25.51
C PHE A 131 -8.99 -0.24 -24.33
N LEU A 132 -8.25 -0.14 -23.22
CA LEU A 132 -8.65 0.60 -22.01
C LEU A 132 -8.79 2.11 -22.25
N LEU A 133 -8.14 2.64 -23.29
CA LEU A 133 -8.24 4.05 -23.70
C LEU A 133 -9.25 4.27 -24.83
N SER A 134 -9.93 3.21 -25.29
CA SER A 134 -10.91 3.31 -26.36
C SER A 134 -12.20 3.99 -25.88
N PRO A 135 -12.95 4.67 -26.77
CA PRO A 135 -14.27 5.22 -26.45
C PRO A 135 -15.23 4.16 -25.92
N LYS A 136 -15.18 2.93 -26.47
CA LYS A 136 -16.05 1.82 -26.05
C LYS A 136 -15.78 1.39 -24.62
N PHE A 137 -14.52 1.30 -24.20
CA PHE A 137 -14.20 1.05 -22.81
C PHE A 137 -14.66 2.19 -21.89
N ALA A 138 -14.52 3.44 -22.33
CA ALA A 138 -14.98 4.60 -21.56
C ALA A 138 -16.50 4.60 -21.35
N GLU A 139 -17.29 4.29 -22.39
CA GLU A 139 -18.75 4.11 -22.31
C GLU A 139 -19.11 3.00 -21.32
N TRP A 140 -18.48 1.83 -21.46
CA TRP A 140 -18.67 0.70 -20.55
C TRP A 140 -18.34 1.05 -19.10
N PHE A 141 -17.18 1.67 -18.89
CA PHE A 141 -16.70 2.04 -17.56
C PHE A 141 -17.60 3.10 -16.91
N HIS A 142 -18.19 4.00 -17.70
CA HIS A 142 -19.16 4.97 -17.22
C HIS A 142 -20.43 4.29 -16.71
N ALA A 143 -21.05 3.42 -17.52
CA ALA A 143 -22.24 2.66 -17.12
C ALA A 143 -21.98 1.77 -15.89
N LEU A 144 -20.78 1.15 -15.84
CA LEU A 144 -20.34 0.37 -14.69
C LEU A 144 -20.28 1.21 -13.41
N ARG A 145 -19.77 2.43 -13.49
CA ARG A 145 -19.72 3.35 -12.33
C ARG A 145 -21.12 3.73 -11.86
N GLN A 146 -22.03 4.04 -12.78
CA GLN A 146 -23.41 4.38 -12.43
C GLN A 146 -24.12 3.21 -11.74
N GLY A 147 -24.00 2.01 -12.31
CA GLY A 147 -24.58 0.80 -11.69
C GLY A 147 -23.96 0.47 -10.33
N HIS A 148 -22.66 0.67 -10.17
CA HIS A 148 -21.97 0.53 -8.87
C HIS A 148 -22.46 1.55 -7.83
N GLU A 149 -22.61 2.82 -8.22
CA GLU A 149 -23.15 3.88 -7.35
C GLU A 149 -24.60 3.58 -6.94
N ARG A 150 -25.43 3.13 -7.88
CA ARG A 150 -26.81 2.67 -7.61
C ARG A 150 -26.83 1.56 -6.57
N LEU A 151 -26.06 0.48 -6.80
CA LEU A 151 -26.01 -0.66 -5.88
C LEU A 151 -25.52 -0.27 -4.49
N ASN A 152 -24.53 0.61 -4.40
CA ASN A 152 -24.08 1.15 -3.12
C ASN A 152 -25.18 1.92 -2.38
N ASN A 153 -25.96 2.74 -3.10
CA ASN A 153 -27.08 3.50 -2.53
C ASN A 153 -28.23 2.59 -2.07
N GLU A 154 -28.48 1.51 -2.81
CA GLU A 154 -29.47 0.48 -2.48
C GLU A 154 -28.98 -0.48 -1.37
N LYS A 155 -27.74 -0.33 -0.90
CA LYS A 155 -27.08 -1.23 0.07
C LYS A 155 -27.06 -2.67 -0.44
N GLY A 156 -26.82 -2.84 -1.74
CA GLY A 156 -26.60 -4.14 -2.38
C GLY A 156 -25.53 -4.94 -1.63
N SER A 157 -25.73 -6.25 -1.57
CA SER A 157 -24.77 -7.16 -0.96
C SER A 157 -23.49 -7.24 -1.80
N SER A 158 -22.41 -7.80 -1.23
CA SER A 158 -21.19 -8.09 -1.99
C SER A 158 -21.48 -9.01 -3.19
N TYR A 159 -22.43 -9.93 -3.05
CA TYR A 159 -22.87 -10.82 -4.13
C TYR A 159 -23.56 -10.05 -5.27
N ASP A 160 -24.40 -9.07 -4.95
CA ASP A 160 -25.10 -8.24 -5.95
C ASP A 160 -24.09 -7.44 -6.79
N LEU A 161 -23.06 -6.90 -6.13
CA LEU A 161 -21.93 -6.24 -6.78
C LEU A 161 -21.17 -7.20 -7.70
N GLU A 162 -20.79 -8.38 -7.22
CA GLU A 162 -20.10 -9.38 -8.06
C GLU A 162 -20.91 -9.77 -9.29
N SER A 163 -22.21 -10.04 -9.09
CA SER A 163 -23.12 -10.44 -10.15
C SER A 163 -23.24 -9.35 -11.22
N PHE A 164 -23.36 -8.09 -10.79
CA PHE A 164 -23.39 -6.94 -11.69
C PHE A 164 -22.12 -6.78 -12.51
N PHE A 165 -20.94 -6.77 -11.86
CA PHE A 165 -19.67 -6.63 -12.56
C PHE A 165 -19.46 -7.79 -13.54
N TRP A 166 -19.73 -9.03 -13.13
CA TRP A 166 -19.61 -10.17 -14.03
C TRP A 166 -20.51 -10.03 -15.26
N ALA A 167 -21.79 -9.70 -15.07
CA ALA A 167 -22.74 -9.55 -16.17
C ALA A 167 -22.38 -8.41 -17.12
N SER A 168 -21.90 -7.27 -16.61
CA SER A 168 -21.61 -6.09 -17.43
C SER A 168 -20.57 -6.34 -18.54
N THR A 169 -19.80 -7.42 -18.49
CA THR A 169 -18.86 -7.79 -19.56
C THR A 169 -19.52 -8.44 -20.78
N TYR A 170 -20.73 -8.99 -20.62
CA TYR A 170 -21.44 -9.76 -21.64
C TYR A 170 -22.62 -9.02 -22.28
N TYR A 171 -23.19 -8.04 -21.57
CA TYR A 171 -24.35 -7.26 -22.05
C TYR A 171 -23.92 -6.12 -22.99
N ASP A 172 -24.86 -5.68 -23.82
CA ASP A 172 -24.71 -4.44 -24.60
C ASP A 172 -24.37 -3.29 -23.64
N ILE A 173 -23.35 -2.51 -23.99
CA ILE A 173 -22.83 -1.42 -23.14
C ILE A 173 -23.95 -0.45 -22.72
N GLU A 174 -24.86 -0.18 -23.64
CA GLU A 174 -26.01 0.73 -23.48
C GLU A 174 -27.07 0.21 -22.49
N LEU A 175 -27.09 -1.10 -22.21
CA LEU A 175 -28.08 -1.75 -21.35
C LEU A 175 -27.54 -2.11 -19.96
N ILE A 176 -26.25 -1.83 -19.69
CA ILE A 176 -25.59 -2.23 -18.43
C ILE A 176 -26.28 -1.63 -17.20
N GLU A 177 -26.73 -0.37 -17.27
CA GLU A 177 -27.40 0.32 -16.16
C GLU A 177 -28.77 -0.31 -15.81
N GLU A 178 -29.39 -0.97 -16.79
CA GLU A 178 -30.71 -1.59 -16.68
C GLU A 178 -30.64 -3.06 -16.23
N ILE A 179 -29.43 -3.62 -16.05
CA ILE A 179 -29.25 -5.00 -15.58
C ILE A 179 -29.98 -5.15 -14.24
N SER A 180 -30.96 -6.07 -14.25
CA SER A 180 -31.69 -6.48 -13.06
C SER A 180 -30.83 -7.41 -12.22
N ILE A 181 -30.79 -7.18 -10.91
CA ILE A 181 -29.98 -7.95 -9.97
C ILE A 181 -30.93 -8.65 -8.97
N PRO A 182 -30.75 -9.96 -8.71
CA PRO A 182 -29.71 -10.84 -9.25
C PRO A 182 -29.89 -11.11 -10.74
N VAL A 183 -28.76 -11.28 -11.44
CA VAL A 183 -28.77 -11.60 -12.88
C VAL A 183 -29.30 -13.02 -13.04
N GLY A 184 -30.35 -13.18 -13.86
CA GLY A 184 -30.92 -14.49 -14.22
C GLY A 184 -29.98 -15.37 -15.05
N SER A 185 -30.46 -16.54 -15.51
CA SER A 185 -29.69 -17.53 -16.31
C SER A 185 -28.92 -16.88 -17.49
N PRO A 186 -27.69 -17.34 -17.80
CA PRO A 186 -26.68 -16.59 -18.57
C PRO A 186 -26.78 -16.72 -20.10
N ASP A 187 -27.99 -16.73 -20.66
CA ASP A 187 -28.19 -17.18 -22.05
C ASP A 187 -28.04 -16.12 -23.15
N LEU A 188 -27.59 -14.90 -22.87
CA LEU A 188 -27.40 -13.91 -23.96
C LEU A 188 -26.04 -13.21 -23.89
N PRO A 189 -24.99 -13.79 -24.50
CA PRO A 189 -23.85 -13.00 -24.94
C PRO A 189 -24.31 -12.02 -26.02
N SER A 190 -24.15 -10.73 -25.78
CA SER A 190 -24.45 -9.71 -26.79
C SER A 190 -23.32 -9.62 -27.82
N THR A 191 -23.65 -9.22 -29.05
CA THR A 191 -22.68 -8.93 -30.11
C THR A 191 -21.97 -7.58 -29.96
N ASN A 192 -22.50 -6.68 -29.13
CA ASN A 192 -21.92 -5.36 -28.83
C ASN A 192 -21.44 -5.24 -27.37
N GLY A 193 -21.26 -6.38 -26.68
CA GLY A 193 -20.70 -6.41 -25.33
C GLY A 193 -19.21 -6.12 -25.32
N LEU A 194 -18.69 -5.77 -24.14
CA LEU A 194 -17.28 -5.46 -23.95
C LEU A 194 -16.36 -6.60 -24.43
N ARG A 195 -16.77 -7.85 -24.20
CA ARG A 195 -16.01 -9.05 -24.63
C ARG A 195 -15.84 -9.13 -26.14
N GLU A 196 -16.86 -8.80 -26.93
CA GLU A 196 -16.77 -8.84 -28.39
C GLU A 196 -15.85 -7.73 -28.92
N HIS A 197 -15.93 -6.54 -28.33
CA HIS A 197 -14.98 -5.46 -28.62
C HIS A 197 -13.53 -5.84 -28.27
N ALA A 198 -13.31 -6.53 -27.16
CA ALA A 198 -11.99 -6.99 -26.76
C ALA A 198 -11.41 -8.02 -27.76
N LYS A 199 -12.25 -8.97 -28.22
CA LYS A 199 -11.87 -9.95 -29.25
C LYS A 199 -11.41 -9.28 -30.55
N ALA A 200 -12.08 -8.21 -30.96
CA ALA A 200 -11.69 -7.45 -32.16
C ALA A 200 -10.28 -6.84 -32.06
N GLU A 201 -9.82 -6.52 -30.85
CA GLU A 201 -8.45 -6.05 -30.56
C GLU A 201 -7.45 -7.21 -30.30
N GLY A 202 -7.88 -8.47 -30.45
CA GLY A 202 -7.07 -9.65 -30.20
C GLY A 202 -6.86 -9.96 -28.71
N LEU A 203 -7.77 -9.49 -27.84
CA LEU A 203 -7.79 -9.77 -26.40
C LEU A 203 -8.83 -10.84 -26.07
N ALA A 204 -8.62 -11.59 -25.00
CA ALA A 204 -9.56 -12.58 -24.49
C ALA A 204 -9.92 -12.32 -23.02
N PHE A 205 -11.20 -12.01 -22.75
CA PHE A 205 -11.69 -11.72 -21.40
C PHE A 205 -12.34 -12.92 -20.72
N GLU A 206 -11.83 -14.12 -20.99
CA GLU A 206 -12.38 -15.35 -20.40
C GLU A 206 -11.91 -15.55 -18.97
N LYS A 207 -10.73 -15.00 -18.65
CA LYS A 207 -9.98 -15.36 -17.45
C LYS A 207 -9.69 -14.16 -16.55
N ILE A 208 -9.69 -12.94 -17.11
CA ILE A 208 -9.76 -11.71 -16.33
C ILE A 208 -11.22 -11.46 -15.94
N ASN A 209 -11.48 -11.18 -14.66
CA ASN A 209 -12.82 -10.82 -14.24
C ASN A 209 -13.07 -9.31 -14.50
N ALA A 210 -14.34 -8.91 -14.53
CA ALA A 210 -14.72 -7.54 -14.81
C ALA A 210 -14.22 -6.53 -13.74
N LEU A 211 -14.07 -6.98 -12.50
CA LEU A 211 -13.56 -6.18 -11.39
C LEU A 211 -12.09 -5.82 -11.60
N ASP A 212 -11.25 -6.79 -11.96
CA ASP A 212 -9.83 -6.60 -12.29
C ASP A 212 -9.70 -5.58 -13.43
N LEU A 213 -10.50 -5.75 -14.49
CA LEU A 213 -10.48 -4.87 -15.65
C LEU A 213 -10.95 -3.46 -15.28
N ALA A 214 -12.01 -3.34 -14.50
CA ALA A 214 -12.52 -2.07 -14.00
C ALA A 214 -11.48 -1.37 -13.12
N SER A 215 -10.80 -2.08 -12.21
CA SER A 215 -9.76 -1.51 -11.36
C SER A 215 -8.57 -1.03 -12.17
N VAL A 216 -8.03 -1.86 -13.06
CA VAL A 216 -6.90 -1.49 -13.91
C VAL A 216 -7.26 -0.32 -14.82
N GLY A 217 -8.46 -0.35 -15.42
CA GLY A 217 -9.00 0.75 -16.21
C GLY A 217 -9.16 2.04 -15.40
N ALA A 218 -9.76 1.96 -14.21
CA ALA A 218 -9.94 3.09 -13.30
C ALA A 218 -8.60 3.75 -12.94
N ALA A 219 -7.60 2.92 -12.61
CA ALA A 219 -6.27 3.39 -12.25
C ALA A 219 -5.57 4.04 -13.45
N LEU A 220 -5.58 3.37 -14.62
CA LEU A 220 -4.94 3.87 -15.82
C LEU A 220 -5.57 5.20 -16.27
N LEU A 221 -6.91 5.27 -16.34
CA LEU A 221 -7.63 6.48 -16.74
C LEU A 221 -7.37 7.65 -15.77
N ALA A 222 -7.42 7.40 -14.46
CA ALA A 222 -7.08 8.43 -13.48
C ALA A 222 -5.62 8.91 -13.65
N LEU A 223 -4.68 8.00 -13.88
CA LEU A 223 -3.26 8.33 -14.10
C LEU A 223 -2.96 8.93 -15.49
N ARG A 224 -3.98 9.13 -16.34
CA ARG A 224 -3.90 10.01 -17.52
C ARG A 224 -4.14 11.46 -17.20
N GLU A 225 -4.88 11.77 -16.14
CA GLU A 225 -5.14 13.15 -15.73
C GLU A 225 -3.89 13.79 -15.14
N GLU A 226 -3.60 15.03 -15.55
CA GLU A 226 -2.39 15.75 -15.14
C GLU A 226 -2.24 15.87 -13.63
N LYS A 227 -3.33 16.18 -12.92
CA LYS A 227 -3.33 16.27 -11.45
C LYS A 227 -2.80 15.00 -10.78
N HIS A 228 -3.08 13.82 -11.34
CA HIS A 228 -2.73 12.54 -10.73
C HIS A 228 -1.30 12.08 -11.08
N TYR A 229 -0.88 12.13 -12.34
CA TYR A 229 0.49 11.72 -12.66
C TYR A 229 1.54 12.73 -12.18
N ARG A 230 1.21 14.03 -12.12
CA ARG A 230 2.12 15.04 -11.55
C ARG A 230 2.29 14.91 -10.05
N SER A 231 1.21 14.62 -9.32
CA SER A 231 1.27 14.37 -7.87
C SER A 231 2.06 13.08 -7.53
N ALA A 232 2.13 12.14 -8.47
CA ALA A 232 3.04 10.98 -8.41
C ALA A 232 4.52 11.31 -8.71
N GLY A 233 4.85 12.55 -9.06
CA GLY A 233 6.19 12.94 -9.50
C GLY A 233 6.57 12.43 -10.88
N LEU A 234 5.59 12.10 -11.73
CA LEU A 234 5.82 11.66 -13.11
C LEU A 234 5.76 12.86 -14.07
N ASN A 235 6.59 12.81 -15.12
CA ASN A 235 6.63 13.85 -16.15
C ASN A 235 5.69 13.59 -17.32
N LYS A 236 5.13 12.38 -17.39
CA LYS A 236 4.23 11.92 -18.43
C LYS A 236 3.18 10.99 -17.82
N PRO A 237 2.03 10.82 -18.49
CA PRO A 237 1.03 9.83 -18.10
C PRO A 237 1.61 8.42 -18.00
N VAL A 238 1.02 7.61 -17.13
CA VAL A 238 1.40 6.20 -16.96
C VAL A 238 1.04 5.40 -18.22
N SER A 239 1.93 4.46 -18.57
CA SER A 239 1.73 3.48 -19.64
C SER A 239 2.07 2.08 -19.10
N LEU A 240 1.28 1.08 -19.47
CA LEU A 240 1.49 -0.31 -19.07
C LEU A 240 2.72 -0.93 -19.76
N THR A 241 3.14 -0.36 -20.88
CA THR A 241 4.31 -0.84 -21.65
C THR A 241 5.63 -0.22 -21.22
N GLN A 242 5.60 0.86 -20.43
CA GLN A 242 6.79 1.62 -20.05
C GLN A 242 7.01 1.59 -18.55
N SER A 243 8.09 0.92 -18.11
CA SER A 243 8.52 1.03 -16.71
C SER A 243 8.97 2.46 -16.45
N SER A 244 8.32 3.14 -15.51
CA SER A 244 8.80 4.42 -15.01
C SER A 244 9.41 4.22 -13.63
N LYS A 245 10.54 4.87 -13.36
CA LYS A 245 11.01 4.99 -11.98
C LYS A 245 10.14 6.03 -11.29
N HIS A 246 9.32 5.63 -10.33
CA HIS A 246 8.65 6.56 -9.43
C HIS A 246 9.47 6.73 -8.16
N ARG A 247 9.41 7.93 -7.59
CA ARG A 247 9.90 8.17 -6.23
C ARG A 247 8.80 7.76 -5.25
N ARG A 248 9.19 7.32 -4.05
CA ARG A 248 8.23 7.15 -2.96
C ARG A 248 7.58 8.51 -2.69
N CYS A 249 6.25 8.53 -2.58
CA CYS A 249 5.47 9.75 -2.35
C CYS A 249 5.44 10.12 -0.86
N VAL A 250 5.72 9.15 0.02
CA VAL A 250 5.82 9.33 1.47
C VAL A 250 7.21 8.90 1.92
N GLU A 251 7.91 9.82 2.59
CA GLU A 251 9.23 9.58 3.15
C GLU A 251 9.10 8.92 4.52
N VAL A 252 9.77 7.78 4.68
CA VAL A 252 9.91 7.08 5.95
C VAL A 252 11.37 7.23 6.34
N GLU A 253 11.60 7.87 7.48
CA GLU A 253 12.93 8.16 7.99
C GLU A 253 13.26 7.24 9.16
N GLU A 254 14.56 7.01 9.39
CA GLU A 254 15.02 6.40 10.63
C GLU A 254 15.15 7.50 11.70
N PHE A 255 14.35 7.39 12.75
CA PHE A 255 14.35 8.31 13.88
C PHE A 255 14.87 7.64 15.15
N VAL A 256 15.58 8.39 15.98
CA VAL A 256 16.12 7.91 17.28
C VAL A 256 15.34 8.55 18.42
N LEU A 257 14.50 7.75 19.07
CA LEU A 257 13.81 8.16 20.29
C LEU A 257 14.81 8.15 21.45
N THR A 258 15.22 9.35 21.86
CA THR A 258 16.05 9.55 23.05
C THR A 258 15.16 9.87 24.25
N GLY A 259 15.54 9.41 25.44
CA GLY A 259 14.79 9.70 26.67
C GLY A 259 14.03 8.52 27.23
N ASN A 260 13.27 8.76 28.30
CA ASN A 260 12.52 7.74 29.01
C ASN A 260 11.08 7.70 28.51
N LEU A 261 10.53 6.50 28.28
CA LEU A 261 9.09 6.33 28.07
C LEU A 261 8.37 6.70 29.38
N ILE A 262 7.52 7.73 29.35
CA ILE A 262 6.81 8.23 30.54
C ILE A 262 5.31 7.94 30.49
N TRP A 263 4.77 7.68 29.30
CA TRP A 263 3.35 7.42 29.11
C TRP A 263 3.12 6.58 27.86
N THR A 264 2.14 5.68 27.93
CA THR A 264 1.68 4.87 26.79
C THR A 264 0.19 4.62 26.89
N GLU A 265 -0.48 4.63 25.76
CA GLU A 265 -1.89 4.24 25.62
C GLU A 265 -2.03 3.34 24.39
N GLU A 266 -2.80 2.27 24.52
CA GLU A 266 -3.17 1.39 23.42
C GLU A 266 -4.67 1.15 23.48
N SER A 267 -5.37 1.40 22.38
CA SER A 267 -6.84 1.34 22.37
C SER A 267 -7.40 1.16 20.96
N GLN A 268 -8.72 1.04 20.89
CA GLN A 268 -9.49 0.96 19.64
C GLN A 268 -10.15 2.30 19.33
N PHE A 269 -10.28 2.61 18.04
CA PHE A 269 -11.11 3.73 17.63
C PHE A 269 -12.59 3.36 17.75
N LYS A 270 -13.42 4.32 18.22
CA LYS A 270 -14.89 4.18 18.22
C LYS A 270 -15.45 3.89 16.82
N SER A 271 -14.81 4.45 15.81
CA SER A 271 -15.05 4.17 14.40
C SER A 271 -13.70 4.09 13.68
N ALA A 272 -13.56 3.08 12.80
CA ALA A 272 -12.33 2.90 12.04
C ALA A 272 -11.97 4.18 11.27
N LYS A 273 -10.71 4.62 11.39
CA LYS A 273 -10.17 5.74 10.64
C LYS A 273 -9.85 5.26 9.24
N ARG A 274 -10.44 5.89 8.23
CA ARG A 274 -10.29 5.51 6.82
C ARG A 274 -9.55 6.62 6.09
N GLY A 275 -8.60 6.22 5.28
CA GLY A 275 -7.91 7.07 4.32
C GLY A 275 -8.79 7.51 3.16
N LEU A 276 -8.18 8.20 2.21
CA LEU A 276 -8.85 8.63 0.98
C LEU A 276 -8.20 7.97 -0.23
N PRO A 277 -9.00 7.56 -1.24
CA PRO A 277 -8.43 7.05 -2.47
C PRO A 277 -7.75 8.18 -3.27
N PHE A 278 -6.69 7.86 -4.02
CA PHE A 278 -5.99 8.86 -4.84
C PHE A 278 -6.87 9.46 -5.94
N ALA A 279 -7.82 8.66 -6.46
CA ALA A 279 -8.81 9.06 -7.44
C ALA A 279 -10.21 8.99 -6.84
N GLU A 280 -11.08 9.91 -7.24
CA GLU A 280 -12.45 10.02 -6.73
C GLU A 280 -13.43 9.06 -7.44
N ASN A 281 -12.91 8.20 -8.34
CA ASN A 281 -13.69 7.21 -9.04
C ASN A 281 -14.38 6.26 -8.04
N ALA A 282 -15.68 6.05 -8.24
CA ALA A 282 -16.51 5.25 -7.35
C ALA A 282 -15.99 3.81 -7.15
N ILE A 283 -15.26 3.25 -8.11
CA ILE A 283 -14.70 1.89 -8.04
C ILE A 283 -13.62 1.73 -6.95
N PHE A 284 -13.01 2.83 -6.51
CA PHE A 284 -12.12 2.84 -5.33
C PHE A 284 -12.86 3.14 -4.02
N ARG A 285 -14.20 3.14 -4.02
CA ARG A 285 -15.02 3.41 -2.84
C ARG A 285 -16.13 2.37 -2.73
N VAL A 286 -15.96 1.39 -1.85
CA VAL A 286 -17.07 0.49 -1.48
C VAL A 286 -17.80 1.09 -0.28
N SER A 287 -19.10 1.31 -0.41
CA SER A 287 -19.92 1.85 0.67
C SER A 287 -20.20 0.76 1.72
N GLY A 288 -20.13 1.12 3.01
CA GLY A 288 -20.58 0.24 4.11
C GLY A 288 -19.59 0.02 5.26
N ASN A 289 -20.05 -0.78 6.23
CA ASN A 289 -19.30 -1.22 7.41
C ASN A 289 -18.40 -2.43 7.14
N GLN A 290 -18.42 -3.00 5.92
CA GLN A 290 -17.48 -4.03 5.53
C GLN A 290 -16.09 -3.38 5.42
N PHE A 291 -15.21 -3.79 6.32
CA PHE A 291 -13.88 -3.22 6.48
C PHE A 291 -13.07 -3.32 5.17
N GLN A 292 -12.45 -2.20 4.79
CA GLN A 292 -11.27 -2.12 3.91
C GLN A 292 -11.37 -2.78 2.54
N LYS A 293 -12.20 -2.29 1.62
CA LYS A 293 -12.12 -2.80 0.23
C LYS A 293 -12.19 -1.65 -0.76
N THR A 294 -11.04 -1.32 -1.34
CA THR A 294 -11.04 -0.88 -2.74
C THR A 294 -11.09 -2.13 -3.60
N ILE A 295 -11.62 -2.02 -4.82
CA ILE A 295 -11.53 -3.13 -5.76
C ILE A 295 -10.06 -3.22 -6.21
N SER A 296 -9.38 -4.28 -5.79
CA SER A 296 -7.97 -4.56 -6.15
C SER A 296 -7.93 -5.70 -7.16
N PRO A 297 -7.07 -5.63 -8.20
CA PRO A 297 -6.96 -6.70 -9.18
C PRO A 297 -6.32 -7.96 -8.56
N THR A 298 -7.03 -9.10 -8.61
CA THR A 298 -6.56 -10.37 -8.04
C THR A 298 -6.11 -11.37 -9.10
N PHE A 299 -6.70 -11.29 -10.31
CA PHE A 299 -6.55 -12.30 -11.38
C PHE A 299 -6.96 -13.71 -10.94
N GLU A 300 -7.73 -13.83 -9.86
CA GLU A 300 -8.28 -15.10 -9.39
C GLU A 300 -9.67 -15.31 -10.01
N ARG A 301 -9.89 -16.46 -10.66
CA ARG A 301 -11.16 -16.76 -11.36
C ARG A 301 -12.33 -17.01 -10.43
N ASP A 302 -12.03 -17.66 -9.31
CA ASP A 302 -13.03 -18.29 -8.44
C ASP A 302 -13.21 -17.55 -7.11
N ARG A 303 -12.41 -16.50 -6.86
CA ARG A 303 -12.47 -15.66 -5.66
C ARG A 303 -12.79 -14.23 -6.07
N ARG A 304 -14.08 -13.90 -6.01
CA ARG A 304 -14.67 -12.79 -6.78
C ARG A 304 -14.78 -11.47 -6.01
N LEU A 305 -14.85 -11.46 -4.67
CA LEU A 305 -14.51 -10.32 -3.78
C LEU A 305 -13.88 -10.78 -2.46
N GLU A 306 -13.39 -12.02 -2.42
CA GLU A 306 -12.66 -12.50 -1.27
C GLU A 306 -11.31 -11.79 -1.19
N PHE A 307 -10.96 -11.43 0.05
CA PHE A 307 -9.75 -10.72 0.45
C PHE A 307 -8.53 -11.18 -0.37
N PRO A 308 -7.58 -10.29 -0.70
CA PRO A 308 -6.31 -10.74 -1.25
C PRO A 308 -5.66 -11.69 -0.26
N SER A 309 -5.88 -12.98 -0.50
CA SER A 309 -5.41 -14.03 0.38
C SER A 309 -3.98 -14.28 -0.08
N LEU A 310 -3.03 -13.96 0.80
CA LEU A 310 -1.62 -14.32 0.71
C LEU A 310 -0.71 -13.37 -0.10
N LYS A 311 0.57 -13.41 0.31
CA LYS A 311 1.68 -12.63 -0.22
C LYS A 311 1.77 -12.70 -1.76
N GLY A 312 1.94 -11.54 -2.41
CA GLY A 312 2.25 -11.45 -3.85
C GLY A 312 1.10 -10.96 -4.75
N GLN A 313 -0.05 -10.59 -4.18
CA GLN A 313 -1.14 -9.96 -4.92
C GLN A 313 -1.06 -8.43 -4.85
N ALA A 314 -1.67 -7.77 -5.83
CA ALA A 314 -1.90 -6.33 -5.77
C ALA A 314 -2.84 -6.05 -4.60
N ASN A 315 -2.37 -5.30 -3.62
CA ASN A 315 -3.21 -4.75 -2.57
C ASN A 315 -3.32 -3.26 -2.87
N TRP A 316 -4.47 -2.80 -3.37
CA TRP A 316 -4.75 -1.37 -3.58
C TRP A 316 -5.62 -0.81 -2.45
N ASP A 317 -5.62 -1.44 -1.28
CA ASP A 317 -6.44 -1.01 -0.16
C ASP A 317 -6.06 0.42 0.23
N VAL A 318 -7.09 1.20 0.50
CA VAL A 318 -6.92 2.50 1.15
C VAL A 318 -6.64 2.23 2.62
N ASP A 319 -5.79 3.08 3.20
CA ASP A 319 -5.48 3.02 4.62
C ASP A 319 -6.75 2.89 5.46
N CYS A 320 -6.72 1.99 6.43
CA CYS A 320 -7.76 1.94 7.42
C CYS A 320 -7.23 1.32 8.70
N TRP A 321 -7.56 1.97 9.81
CA TRP A 321 -7.04 1.64 11.13
C TRP A 321 -8.20 1.60 12.11
N ASN A 322 -8.33 0.51 12.85
CA ASN A 322 -9.31 0.36 13.92
C ASN A 322 -8.66 0.36 15.31
N THR A 323 -7.32 0.30 15.39
CA THR A 323 -6.56 0.40 16.63
C THR A 323 -5.46 1.45 16.53
N TYR A 324 -5.02 1.93 17.68
CA TYR A 324 -3.87 2.81 17.79
C TYR A 324 -3.09 2.53 19.06
N ARG A 325 -1.80 2.88 19.02
CA ARG A 325 -0.93 2.93 20.20
C ARG A 325 -0.15 4.23 20.19
N VAL A 326 -0.12 4.92 21.32
CA VAL A 326 0.62 6.16 21.50
C VAL A 326 1.66 5.97 22.60
N GLU A 327 2.86 6.47 22.38
CA GLU A 327 3.95 6.45 23.34
C GLU A 327 4.56 7.85 23.45
N LEU A 328 4.76 8.34 24.67
CA LEU A 328 5.36 9.64 24.96
C LEU A 328 6.70 9.45 25.68
N PHE A 329 7.74 10.07 25.15
CA PHE A 329 9.10 9.98 25.65
C PHE A 329 9.55 11.34 26.20
N LEU A 330 10.05 11.38 27.45
CA LEU A 330 10.68 12.56 28.04
C LEU A 330 12.17 12.57 27.70
N ARG A 331 12.59 13.58 26.95
CA ARG A 331 14.00 13.81 26.58
C ARG A 331 14.75 14.52 27.70
N ARG A 332 16.10 14.51 27.61
CA ARG A 332 16.99 15.13 28.62
C ARG A 332 16.86 16.65 28.72
N ASP A 333 16.41 17.29 27.64
CA ASP A 333 16.15 18.73 27.54
C ASP A 333 14.73 19.11 28.00
N CYS A 334 14.03 18.20 28.69
CA CYS A 334 12.65 18.35 29.16
C CYS A 334 11.60 18.55 28.04
N ASN A 335 11.97 18.34 26.78
CA ASN A 335 11.04 18.23 25.68
C ASN A 335 10.49 16.81 25.58
N TYR A 336 9.41 16.64 24.83
CA TYR A 336 8.82 15.32 24.59
C TYR A 336 8.97 14.90 23.12
N SER A 337 9.02 13.58 22.90
CA SER A 337 8.78 12.98 21.59
C SER A 337 7.55 12.09 21.67
N LEU A 338 6.68 12.17 20.67
CA LEU A 338 5.48 11.34 20.57
C LEU A 338 5.66 10.33 19.44
N VAL A 339 5.29 9.08 19.70
CA VAL A 339 5.17 8.03 18.70
C VAL A 339 3.70 7.64 18.62
N ILE A 340 3.15 7.61 17.41
CA ILE A 340 1.81 7.16 17.12
C ILE A 340 1.92 5.95 16.19
N GLU A 341 1.43 4.80 16.64
CA GLU A 341 1.24 3.61 15.82
C GLU A 341 -0.25 3.51 15.46
N LEU A 342 -0.53 3.32 14.17
CA LEU A 342 -1.87 3.07 13.64
C LEU A 342 -1.91 1.65 13.09
N GLY A 343 -2.96 0.92 13.44
CA GLY A 343 -2.99 -0.52 13.19
C GLY A 343 -4.38 -1.09 13.10
N ASN A 344 -4.43 -2.42 12.98
CA ASN A 344 -5.67 -3.19 12.97
C ASN A 344 -5.64 -4.30 14.02
N ASP A 345 -6.80 -4.76 14.47
CA ASP A 345 -6.97 -5.94 15.34
C ASP A 345 -7.59 -7.15 14.61
N GLN A 346 -8.01 -6.98 13.36
CA GLN A 346 -8.66 -8.00 12.55
C GLN A 346 -7.64 -8.88 11.82
N LEU A 347 -6.93 -9.72 12.57
CA LEU A 347 -6.48 -11.00 12.00
C LEU A 347 -7.52 -12.05 12.40
N SER A 348 -8.12 -12.72 11.42
CA SER A 348 -9.18 -13.72 11.59
C SER A 348 -8.82 -14.88 12.53
N SER A 349 -7.54 -15.01 12.89
CA SER A 349 -6.99 -16.05 13.76
C SER A 349 -6.50 -15.55 15.14
N VAL A 350 -6.65 -14.27 15.47
CA VAL A 350 -6.11 -13.68 16.72
C VAL A 350 -7.26 -13.21 17.61
N PRO A 351 -7.23 -13.46 18.94
CA PRO A 351 -8.23 -12.92 19.85
C PRO A 351 -8.38 -11.40 19.68
N ASN A 352 -9.62 -10.94 19.60
CA ASN A 352 -9.96 -9.51 19.47
C ASN A 352 -9.18 -8.66 20.50
N GLY A 353 -8.60 -7.55 20.05
CA GLY A 353 -7.94 -6.56 20.91
C GLY A 353 -6.41 -6.50 20.84
N TYR A 354 -5.75 -7.26 19.95
CA TYR A 354 -4.31 -7.12 19.73
C TYR A 354 -3.99 -6.04 18.70
N HIS A 355 -3.13 -5.07 19.03
CA HIS A 355 -2.68 -4.05 18.08
C HIS A 355 -1.64 -4.60 17.09
N PHE A 356 -1.98 -4.64 15.80
CA PHE A 356 -1.02 -4.90 14.72
C PHE A 356 -0.60 -3.58 14.05
N PRO A 357 0.60 -3.04 14.33
CA PRO A 357 1.01 -1.75 13.79
C PRO A 357 1.24 -1.86 12.27
N LEU A 358 0.52 -1.03 11.52
CA LEU A 358 0.64 -0.91 10.06
C LEU A 358 1.38 0.38 9.64
N ARG A 359 1.26 1.42 10.46
CA ARG A 359 1.89 2.72 10.24
C ARG A 359 2.44 3.27 11.54
N LYS A 360 3.56 3.98 11.42
CA LYS A 360 4.22 4.65 12.54
C LYS A 360 4.52 6.09 12.17
N VAL A 361 4.12 7.01 13.05
CA VAL A 361 4.35 8.44 12.93
C VAL A 361 5.11 8.90 14.16
N VAL A 362 6.10 9.78 13.98
CA VAL A 362 6.87 10.39 15.05
C VAL A 362 6.70 11.90 15.00
N ILE A 363 6.40 12.49 16.15
CA ILE A 363 6.48 13.94 16.37
C ILE A 363 7.67 14.17 17.29
N PRO A 364 8.80 14.69 16.76
CA PRO A 364 10.10 14.58 17.40
C PRO A 364 10.29 15.55 18.57
N SER A 365 9.55 16.65 18.59
CA SER A 365 9.70 17.72 19.57
C SER A 365 8.36 18.35 19.91
N ILE A 366 7.85 18.05 21.10
CA ILE A 366 6.72 18.74 21.73
C ILE A 366 7.30 19.53 22.90
N THR A 367 7.11 20.85 22.90
CA THR A 367 7.65 21.73 23.94
C THR A 367 7.00 21.45 25.28
N GLY A 368 7.83 21.07 26.26
CA GLY A 368 7.41 21.00 27.65
C GLY A 368 7.44 22.39 28.27
N HIS A 369 6.27 22.91 28.65
CA HIS A 369 6.25 24.07 29.55
C HIS A 369 6.55 23.58 30.97
N CYS A 370 7.84 23.55 31.33
CA CYS A 370 8.22 23.62 32.73
C CYS A 370 7.91 25.04 33.21
N SER A 371 6.70 25.27 33.72
CA SER A 371 6.39 26.46 34.50
C SER A 371 7.27 26.43 35.76
N ALA A 372 8.45 27.05 35.68
CA ALA A 372 9.39 27.20 36.79
C ALA A 372 8.85 28.12 37.91
N SER A 373 7.61 28.59 37.82
CA SER A 373 7.04 29.64 38.67
C SER A 373 6.36 29.16 39.96
N THR A 374 6.37 27.87 40.31
CA THR A 374 5.66 27.39 41.52
C THR A 374 6.56 26.85 42.63
N ILE A 375 7.89 26.78 42.47
CA ILE A 375 8.76 26.13 43.47
C ILE A 375 9.52 27.12 44.39
N LEU A 376 9.45 28.44 44.18
CA LEU A 376 10.23 29.42 44.96
C LEU A 376 9.49 30.28 45.99
N SER A 377 8.20 30.05 46.30
CA SER A 377 7.48 30.85 47.32
C SER A 377 7.25 30.17 48.67
N GLY A 378 7.80 28.97 48.92
CA GLY A 378 7.57 28.20 50.15
C GLY A 378 8.68 28.25 51.21
N ARG A 379 9.58 29.25 51.20
CA ARG A 379 10.66 29.37 52.20
C ARG A 379 10.97 30.81 52.55
N THR A 380 10.05 31.46 53.27
CA THR A 380 10.32 32.45 54.33
C THR A 380 8.98 32.86 54.94
N GLY A 381 8.80 32.57 56.23
CA GLY A 381 7.61 32.85 57.02
C GLY A 381 7.59 31.96 58.23
#